data_AF-A0A2Z4YS07-F1
#
_entry.id   AF-A0A2Z4YS07-F1
#
_cell.length_a   1.000
_cell.length_b   1.000
_cell.length_c   1.000
_cell.angle_alpha   90.00
_cell.angle_beta   90.00
_cell.angle_gamma   90.00
#
_symmetry.space_group_name_H-M   'P 1'
#
loop_
_entity.id
_entity.type
_entity.pdbx_description
1 polymer ?
#
loop_
_entity_poly.entity_id
_entity_poly.type
_entity_poly.pdbx_seq_one_letter_code
_entity_poly.pdbx_strand_id
1 'polypeptide(L)' 'MENEAVGTFDVKLAPIGAGDAPIGSMSIDKTFHGDLQGISAGQMLAFRSGVEGSAGYVAMGRVTAVLSR' A
#
# COMPACT_ATOMS: atom_id res chain seq x y z
N MET A 1 20.87 -15.38 -8.40
CA MET A 1 20.26 -14.04 -8.30
C MET A 1 20.76 -13.41 -7.02
N GLU A 2 21.73 -12.50 -7.11
CA GLU A 2 22.33 -11.89 -5.91
C GLU A 2 21.57 -10.65 -5.43
N ASN A 3 20.49 -10.24 -6.11
CA ASN A 3 19.76 -9.00 -5.86
C ASN A 3 18.25 -9.14 -5.58
N GLU A 4 17.80 -10.32 -5.14
CA GLU A 4 16.41 -10.56 -4.72
C GLU A 4 16.29 -10.61 -3.19
N ALA A 5 15.12 -10.28 -2.66
CA ALA A 5 14.74 -10.38 -1.25
C ALA A 5 13.28 -10.82 -1.19
N VAL A 6 12.94 -11.80 -0.35
CA VAL A 6 11.62 -12.42 -0.30
C VAL A 6 11.02 -12.28 1.09
N GLY A 7 9.70 -12.07 1.13
CA GLY A 7 8.98 -11.88 2.37
C GLY A 7 7.49 -11.69 2.17
N THR A 8 6.80 -11.38 3.26
CA THR A 8 5.37 -11.07 3.29
C THR A 8 5.15 -9.70 3.91
N PHE A 9 3.94 -9.18 3.82
CA PHE A 9 3.56 -7.98 4.53
C PHE A 9 2.08 -8.01 4.93
N ASP A 10 1.78 -7.38 6.06
CA ASP A 10 0.42 -7.01 6.44
C ASP A 10 0.11 -5.63 5.88
N VAL A 11 -1.14 -5.40 5.49
CA VAL A 11 -1.61 -4.09 5.01
C VAL A 11 -2.86 -3.66 5.75
N LYS A 12 -2.88 -2.41 6.18
CA LYS A 12 -4.05 -1.74 6.74
C LYS A 12 -4.44 -0.57 5.84
N LEU A 13 -5.68 -0.62 5.35
CA LEU A 13 -6.31 0.47 4.60
C LEU A 13 -7.35 1.15 5.48
N ALA A 14 -7.30 2.48 5.59
CA ALA A 14 -8.32 3.26 6.30
C ALA A 14 -8.71 4.51 5.49
N PRO A 15 -9.99 4.87 5.37
CA PRO A 15 -10.40 6.12 4.73
C PRO A 15 -9.80 7.34 5.44
N ILE A 16 -9.28 8.31 4.68
CA ILE A 16 -8.64 9.55 5.21
C ILE A 16 -9.38 10.84 4.79
N GLY A 17 -10.61 10.72 4.30
CA GLY A 17 -11.46 11.85 3.92
C GLY A 17 -12.93 11.47 3.93
N ALA A 18 -13.80 12.45 3.75
CA ALA A 18 -15.25 12.27 3.73
C ALA A 18 -15.85 12.50 2.32
N GLY A 19 -16.81 11.65 1.95
CA GLY A 19 -17.81 11.95 0.94
C GLY A 19 -17.75 11.13 -0.35
N ASP A 20 -18.88 11.17 -1.07
CA ASP A 20 -19.16 10.55 -2.38
C ASP A 20 -18.29 11.11 -3.54
N ALA A 21 -17.03 11.43 -3.27
CA ALA A 21 -16.09 11.81 -4.31
C ALA A 21 -15.88 10.61 -5.26
N PRO A 22 -15.82 10.83 -6.58
CA PRO A 22 -15.55 9.76 -7.53
C PRO A 22 -14.24 9.00 -7.22
N ILE A 23 -13.25 9.70 -6.65
CA ILE A 23 -11.95 9.15 -6.23
C ILE A 23 -11.92 9.05 -4.71
N GLY A 24 -11.74 7.83 -4.19
CA GLY A 24 -11.55 7.57 -2.77
C GLY A 24 -10.10 7.75 -2.33
N SER A 25 -9.91 8.23 -1.10
CA SER A 25 -8.60 8.43 -0.47
C SER A 25 -8.46 7.54 0.76
N MET A 26 -7.36 6.80 0.86
CA MET A 26 -7.07 5.89 1.98
C MET A 26 -5.65 6.11 2.51
N SER A 27 -5.44 5.96 3.83
CA SER A 27 -4.12 5.60 4.35
C SER A 27 -3.82 4.15 3.95
N ILE A 28 -2.55 3.86 3.73
CA ILE A 28 -2.06 2.53 3.42
C ILE A 28 -0.80 2.26 4.23
N ASP A 29 -0.99 1.65 5.39
CA ASP A 29 0.08 1.30 6.31
C ASP A 29 0.46 -0.17 6.12
N LYS A 30 1.76 -0.47 6.12
CA LYS A 30 2.26 -1.84 5.95
C LYS A 30 3.26 -2.21 7.02
N THR A 31 3.27 -3.49 7.39
CA THR A 31 4.31 -4.12 8.20
C THR A 31 4.94 -5.23 7.37
N PHE A 32 6.25 -5.15 7.13
CA PHE A 32 7.01 -6.08 6.30
C PHE A 32 7.73 -7.12 7.16
N HIS A 33 7.74 -8.37 6.69
CA HIS A 33 8.34 -9.53 7.34
C HIS A 33 9.19 -10.33 6.36
N GLY A 34 10.30 -10.89 6.82
CA GLY A 34 11.27 -11.64 5.99
C GLY A 34 12.55 -10.85 5.80
N ASP A 35 13.14 -10.92 4.61
CA ASP A 35 14.43 -10.27 4.29
C ASP A 35 14.37 -8.73 4.44
N LEU A 36 13.18 -8.15 4.26
CA LEU A 36 12.87 -6.76 4.57
C LEU A 36 11.99 -6.71 5.82
N GLN A 37 12.50 -6.14 6.91
CA GLN A 37 11.76 -6.02 8.17
C GLN A 37 11.59 -4.55 8.55
N GLY A 38 10.33 -4.12 8.69
CA GLY A 38 10.02 -2.73 9.02
C GLY A 38 8.59 -2.33 8.69
N ILE A 39 8.36 -1.04 8.53
CA ILE A 39 7.02 -0.49 8.30
C ILE A 39 7.00 0.52 7.16
N SER A 40 5.82 0.79 6.62
CA SER A 40 5.58 1.97 5.79
C SER A 40 4.32 2.71 6.21
N ALA A 41 4.36 4.03 6.08
CA ALA A 41 3.19 4.89 6.11
C ALA A 41 3.01 5.54 4.74
N GLY A 42 1.77 5.60 4.25
CA GLY A 42 1.49 6.11 2.93
C GLY A 42 0.02 6.45 2.69
N GLN A 43 -0.25 6.97 1.50
CA GLN A 43 -1.59 7.31 1.03
C GLN A 43 -1.84 6.67 -0.33
N MET A 44 -3.10 6.33 -0.57
CA MET A 44 -3.60 5.75 -1.80
C MET A 44 -4.81 6.54 -2.29
N LEU A 45 -4.87 6.82 -3.60
CA LEU A 45 -6.06 7.26 -4.30
C LEU A 45 -6.59 6.11 -5.14
N ALA A 46 -7.90 5.87 -5.12
CA ALA A 46 -8.53 4.76 -5.84
C ALA A 46 -9.83 5.18 -6.52
N PHE A 47 -10.07 4.64 -7.72
CA PHE A 47 -11.30 4.79 -8.48
C PHE A 47 -11.79 3.41 -8.91
N ARG A 48 -13.08 3.12 -8.70
CA ARG A 48 -13.75 1.92 -9.24
C ARG A 48 -14.76 2.36 -10.29
N SER A 49 -14.65 1.81 -11.49
CA SER A 49 -15.59 2.12 -12.56
C SER A 49 -16.93 1.41 -12.37
N GLY A 50 -17.92 1.72 -13.22
CA GLY A 50 -19.18 0.97 -13.29
C GLY A 50 -19.06 -0.44 -13.90
N VAL A 51 -17.91 -0.77 -14.51
CA VAL A 51 -17.64 -2.11 -15.04
C VAL A 51 -17.10 -2.98 -13.91
N GLU A 52 -17.75 -4.11 -13.68
CA GLU A 52 -17.34 -5.07 -12.64
C GLU A 52 -15.88 -5.50 -12.82
N GLY A 53 -15.14 -5.57 -11.71
CA GLY A 53 -13.71 -5.91 -11.70
C GLY A 53 -12.77 -4.82 -12.21
N SER A 54 -13.26 -3.69 -12.74
CA SER A 54 -12.41 -2.62 -13.30
C SER A 54 -12.20 -1.47 -12.32
N ALA A 55 -10.96 -1.27 -11.91
CA ALA A 55 -10.53 -0.21 -11.00
C ALA A 55 -9.10 0.26 -11.32
N GLY A 56 -8.75 1.45 -10.82
CA GLY A 56 -7.39 1.97 -10.85
C GLY A 56 -7.02 2.60 -9.51
N TYR A 57 -5.75 2.50 -9.13
CA TYR A 57 -5.24 3.16 -7.94
C TYR A 57 -3.80 3.62 -8.13
N VAL A 58 -3.42 4.63 -7.37
CA VAL A 58 -2.03 5.07 -7.20
C VAL A 58 -1.74 5.19 -5.71
N ALA A 59 -0.52 4.85 -5.30
CA ALA A 59 -0.11 4.99 -3.91
C ALA A 59 1.32 5.51 -3.81
N MET A 60 1.58 6.28 -2.78
CA MET A 60 2.92 6.70 -2.39
C MET A 60 3.08 6.47 -0.89
N GLY A 61 4.20 5.88 -0.50
CA GLY A 61 4.50 5.61 0.91
C GLY A 61 5.99 5.69 1.18
N ARG A 62 6.33 6.01 2.42
CA ARG A 62 7.70 5.99 2.93
C ARG A 62 7.92 4.69 3.68
N VAL A 63 8.93 3.92 3.26
CA VAL A 63 9.37 2.70 3.94
C VAL A 63 10.51 3.07 4.90
N THR A 64 10.42 2.56 6.13
CA THR A 64 11.50 2.57 7.11
C THR A 64 11.71 1.13 7.56
N ALA A 65 12.80 0.52 7.11
CA ALA A 65 13.06 -0.90 7.29
C ALA A 65 14.56 -1.20 7.28
N VAL A 66 14.89 -2.39 7.79
CA VAL A 66 16.20 -3.02 7.62
C VAL A 66 16.09 -4.04 6.49
N LEU A 67 17.07 -4.04 5.59
CA LEU A 67 17.25 -5.07 4.59
C LEU A 67 18.41 -5.96 5.04
N SER A 68 18.10 -7.20 5.39
CA SER A 68 19.08 -8.18 5.84
C SER A 68 19.44 -9.07 4.66
N ARG A 69 20.72 -9.05 4.27
CA ARG A 69 21.34 -10.06 3.42
C ARG A 69 22.46 -10.73 4.17
#